data_AF-A0A0N4UQR1-F1
#
_entry.id   AF-A0A0N4UQR1-F1
#
_cell.length_a   1.000
_cell.length_b   1.000
_cell.length_c   1.000
_cell.angle_alpha   90.00
_cell.angle_beta   90.00
_cell.angle_gamma   90.00
#
_symmetry.space_group_name_H-M   'P 1'
#
loop_
_entity.id
_entity.type
_entity.pdbx_description
1 polymer ?
#
loop_
_entity_poly.entity_id
_entity_poly.type
_entity_poly.pdbx_seq_one_letter_code
_entity_poly.pdbx_strand_id
1 'polypeptide(L)'
;MSSAVNVVSVVFHDNPAAFCDGFKLEVTFESEALQEDLEWELVYVGSAESTKYDQVLDSIVVGPVVEGRHKFMLETNGPDPSKIPMSDIVGATALLLKGSYRETEFINIGWFVACEYIDPELKEEPPATPIVEKVCLT
;
A
#
# COMPACT_ATOMS: atom_id res chain seq x y z
N MET A 1 7.14 -13.91 -24.05
CA MET A 1 7.67 -12.56 -23.84
C MET A 1 8.20 -12.56 -22.42
N SER A 2 9.51 -12.44 -22.24
CA SER A 2 10.08 -12.26 -20.90
C SER A 2 9.66 -10.86 -20.44
N SER A 3 8.93 -10.75 -19.33
CA SER A 3 8.79 -9.45 -18.69
C SER A 3 10.13 -9.14 -18.04
N ALA A 4 10.71 -7.97 -18.29
CA ALA A 4 12.00 -7.59 -17.70
C ALA A 4 11.97 -7.64 -16.16
N VAL A 5 10.79 -7.47 -15.57
CA VAL A 5 10.50 -7.61 -14.14
C VAL A 5 9.20 -8.40 -13.97
N ASN A 6 9.19 -9.38 -13.07
CA ASN A 6 8.02 -10.19 -12.73
C ASN A 6 7.90 -10.30 -11.20
N VAL A 7 6.80 -9.82 -10.62
CA VAL A 7 6.55 -9.97 -9.17
C VAL A 7 6.14 -11.42 -8.88
N VAL A 8 6.86 -12.04 -7.95
CA VAL A 8 6.61 -13.42 -7.53
C VAL A 8 5.67 -13.47 -6.34
N SER A 9 5.89 -12.62 -5.34
CA SER A 9 5.05 -12.57 -4.15
C SER A 9 5.15 -11.23 -3.45
N VAL A 10 4.05 -10.82 -2.83
CA VAL A 10 3.98 -9.69 -1.90
C VAL A 10 3.30 -10.19 -0.64
N VAL A 11 3.96 -10.06 0.51
CA VAL A 11 3.44 -10.51 1.80
C VAL A 11 3.34 -9.31 2.73
N PHE A 12 2.13 -9.03 3.21
CA PHE A 12 1.90 -8.05 4.26
C PHE A 12 2.14 -8.70 5.62
N HIS A 13 2.93 -8.03 6.45
CA HIS A 13 3.13 -8.37 7.85
C HIS A 13 2.28 -7.46 8.74
N ASP A 14 2.12 -7.86 10.01
CA ASP A 14 1.40 -7.10 11.03
C ASP A 14 -0.08 -6.79 10.70
N ASN A 15 -0.75 -7.62 9.85
CA ASN A 15 -2.20 -7.54 9.62
C ASN A 15 -2.95 -8.40 10.67
N PRO A 16 -3.93 -7.85 11.42
CA PRO A 16 -4.48 -6.49 11.32
C PRO A 16 -3.65 -5.44 12.08
N ALA A 17 -3.69 -4.21 11.57
CA ALA A 17 -2.95 -3.06 12.11
C ALA A 17 -3.91 -1.91 12.48
N ALA A 18 -3.49 -0.99 13.35
CA ALA A 18 -4.26 0.24 13.56
C ALA A 18 -4.19 1.14 12.32
N PHE A 19 -5.20 1.98 12.10
CA PHE A 19 -5.26 2.85 10.92
C PHE A 19 -4.02 3.73 10.71
N CYS A 20 -3.45 4.24 11.81
CA CYS A 20 -2.27 5.11 11.76
C CYS A 20 -0.95 4.33 11.79
N ASP A 21 -0.99 3.01 11.92
CA ASP A 21 0.22 2.19 11.90
C ASP A 21 0.76 2.07 10.47
N GLY A 22 2.07 1.91 10.40
CA GLY A 22 2.77 1.64 9.15
C GLY A 22 2.49 0.27 8.56
N PHE A 23 2.78 0.12 7.27
CA PHE A 23 2.74 -1.20 6.62
C PHE A 23 4.14 -1.77 6.51
N LYS A 24 4.23 -3.10 6.61
CA LYS A 24 5.46 -3.85 6.31
C LYS A 24 5.17 -4.88 5.25
N LEU A 25 5.80 -4.72 4.09
CA LEU A 25 5.61 -5.58 2.94
C LEU A 25 6.93 -6.27 2.58
N GLU A 26 6.91 -7.58 2.45
CA GLU A 26 7.98 -8.33 1.81
C GLU A 26 7.64 -8.50 0.33
N VAL A 27 8.40 -7.84 -0.54
CA VAL A 27 8.24 -7.93 -1.99
C VAL A 27 9.33 -8.82 -2.56
N THR A 28 8.94 -9.86 -3.31
CA THR A 28 9.85 -10.74 -4.05
C THR A 28 9.54 -10.63 -5.53
N PHE A 29 10.56 -10.38 -6.35
CA PHE A 29 10.44 -10.29 -7.80
C PHE A 29 11.61 -10.98 -8.51
N GLU A 30 11.39 -11.36 -9.76
CA GLU A 30 12.41 -11.84 -10.68
C GLU A 30 12.64 -10.80 -11.75
N SER A 31 13.88 -10.61 -12.17
CA SER A 31 14.22 -9.62 -13.17
C SER A 31 15.40 -10.07 -14.02
N GLU A 32 15.42 -9.61 -15.26
CA GLU A 32 16.65 -9.59 -16.07
C GLU A 32 17.60 -8.50 -15.54
N ALA A 33 18.84 -8.47 -16.00
CA ALA A 33 19.74 -7.39 -15.63
C ALA A 33 19.22 -6.05 -16.18
N LEU A 34 19.06 -5.05 -15.31
CA LEU A 34 18.63 -3.70 -15.68
C LEU A 34 19.78 -2.71 -15.60
N GLN A 35 19.71 -1.66 -16.40
CA GLN A 35 20.74 -0.62 -16.46
C GLN A 35 20.53 0.49 -15.42
N GLU A 36 19.30 0.64 -14.95
CA GLU A 36 18.87 1.66 -13.99
C GLU A 36 18.08 0.99 -12.87
N ASP A 37 17.86 1.77 -11.81
CA ASP A 37 17.18 1.29 -10.62
C ASP A 37 15.67 1.18 -10.87
N LEU A 38 15.03 0.28 -10.13
CA LEU A 38 13.58 0.19 -10.04
C LEU A 38 13.10 1.09 -8.91
N GLU A 39 11.97 1.76 -9.11
CA GLU A 39 11.28 2.48 -8.04
C GLU A 39 10.01 1.74 -7.67
N TRP A 40 9.78 1.54 -6.37
CA TRP A 40 8.60 0.89 -5.83
C TRP A 40 7.90 1.82 -4.85
N GLU A 41 6.62 2.09 -5.08
CA GLU A 41 5.81 2.97 -4.23
C GLU A 41 4.62 2.22 -3.66
N LEU A 42 4.35 2.40 -2.37
CA LEU A 42 3.08 1.99 -1.76
C LEU A 42 2.15 3.18 -1.64
N VAL A 43 0.97 3.07 -2.22
CA VAL A 43 -0.04 4.14 -2.25
C VAL A 43 -1.29 3.70 -1.52
N TYR A 44 -1.78 4.54 -0.61
CA TYR A 44 -3.10 4.41 -0.01
C TYR A 44 -4.12 5.21 -0.79
N VAL A 45 -5.24 4.59 -1.18
CA VAL A 45 -6.31 5.26 -1.92
C VAL A 45 -7.24 6.00 -0.93
N GLY A 46 -7.13 7.33 -0.87
CA GLY A 46 -7.89 8.11 0.11
C GLY A 46 -9.39 8.19 -0.20
N SER A 47 -9.80 7.99 -1.45
CA SER A 47 -11.21 7.98 -1.83
C SER A 47 -11.40 7.21 -3.14
N ALA A 48 -12.45 6.40 -3.22
CA ALA A 48 -12.80 5.69 -4.44
C ALA A 48 -13.21 6.64 -5.58
N GLU A 49 -13.61 7.87 -5.27
CA GLU A 49 -14.11 8.85 -6.24
C GLU A 49 -13.01 9.75 -6.82
N SER A 50 -11.84 9.83 -6.16
CA SER A 50 -10.80 10.75 -6.56
C SER A 50 -9.40 10.35 -6.09
N THR A 51 -8.48 10.27 -7.04
CA THR A 51 -7.04 10.09 -6.78
C THR A 51 -6.39 11.30 -6.11
N LYS A 52 -7.11 12.41 -5.94
CA LYS A 52 -6.64 13.60 -5.22
C LYS A 52 -6.26 13.28 -3.77
N TYR A 53 -6.91 12.28 -3.18
CA TYR A 53 -6.71 11.87 -1.80
C TYR A 53 -5.74 10.69 -1.67
N ASP A 54 -5.22 10.19 -2.78
CA ASP A 54 -4.20 9.14 -2.78
C ASP A 54 -2.95 9.65 -2.08
N GLN A 55 -2.36 8.80 -1.24
CA GLN A 55 -1.17 9.12 -0.49
C GLN A 55 -0.09 8.11 -0.82
N VAL A 56 1.01 8.57 -1.41
CA VAL A 56 2.25 7.78 -1.44
C VAL A 56 2.74 7.69 0.00
N LEU A 57 2.68 6.50 0.58
CA LEU A 57 3.06 6.24 1.96
C LEU A 57 4.58 6.16 2.10
N ASP A 58 5.23 5.52 1.14
CA ASP A 58 6.68 5.51 0.98
C ASP A 58 7.09 5.08 -0.43
N SER A 59 8.35 5.36 -0.78
CA SER A 59 9.02 4.93 -2.01
C SER A 59 10.37 4.31 -1.69
N ILE A 60 10.72 3.22 -2.36
CA ILE A 60 12.04 2.59 -2.28
C ILE A 60 12.63 2.41 -3.68
N VAL A 61 13.89 2.81 -3.81
CA VAL A 61 14.68 2.59 -5.01
C VAL A 61 15.52 1.32 -4.82
N VAL A 62 15.39 0.38 -5.75
CA VAL A 62 16.07 -0.91 -5.75
C VAL A 62 17.00 -1.00 -6.94
N GLY A 63 18.30 -1.01 -6.65
CA GLY A 63 19.34 -1.29 -7.62
C GLY A 63 20.72 -1.43 -6.98
N PRO A 64 21.73 -1.85 -7.75
CA PRO A 64 21.63 -2.30 -9.14
C PRO A 64 20.87 -3.63 -9.26
N VAL A 65 20.03 -3.77 -10.28
CA VAL A 65 19.24 -4.99 -10.51
C VAL A 65 19.98 -5.91 -11.47
N VAL A 66 20.54 -7.00 -10.93
CA VAL A 66 21.15 -8.08 -11.72
C VAL A 66 20.10 -9.12 -12.11
N GLU A 67 20.42 -9.97 -13.07
CA GLU A 67 19.54 -11.09 -13.43
C GLU A 67 19.33 -12.03 -12.24
N GLY A 68 18.08 -12.39 -11.96
CA GLY A 68 17.72 -13.36 -10.94
C GLY A 68 16.53 -12.94 -10.09
N ARG A 69 16.44 -13.52 -8.89
CA ARG A 69 15.37 -13.26 -7.93
C ARG A 69 15.86 -12.35 -6.81
N HIS A 70 15.09 -11.30 -6.55
CA HIS A 70 15.34 -10.29 -5.55
C HIS A 70 14.21 -10.26 -4.53
N LYS A 71 14.55 -9.84 -3.30
CA LYS A 71 13.61 -9.64 -2.22
C LYS A 71 14.01 -8.42 -1.42
N PHE A 72 13.04 -7.60 -1.04
CA PHE A 72 13.25 -6.48 -0.14
C PHE A 72 12.05 -6.30 0.80
N MET A 73 12.29 -5.57 1.89
CA MET A 73 11.25 -5.11 2.81
C MET A 73 10.94 -3.65 2.51
N LEU A 74 9.66 -3.32 2.36
CA LEU A 74 9.15 -1.96 2.32
C LEU A 74 8.41 -1.70 3.62
N GLU A 75 8.91 -0.77 4.43
CA GLU A 75 8.30 -0.35 5.68
C GLU A 75 7.87 1.11 5.53
N THR A 76 6.57 1.38 5.67
CA THR A 76 6.00 2.71 5.43
C THR A 76 5.41 3.28 6.72
N ASN A 77 5.04 4.57 6.70
CA ASN A 77 4.08 5.09 7.66
C ASN A 77 2.64 4.70 7.26
N GLY A 78 1.70 4.87 8.19
CA GLY A 78 0.27 4.77 7.88
C GLY A 78 -0.23 6.00 7.10
N PRO A 79 -1.44 5.93 6.52
CA PRO A 79 -2.07 7.07 5.89
C PRO A 79 -2.32 8.23 6.87
N ASP A 80 -2.23 9.46 6.39
CA ASP A 80 -2.61 10.65 7.15
C ASP A 80 -4.13 10.85 7.08
N PRO A 81 -4.88 10.64 8.18
CA PRO A 81 -6.34 10.74 8.18
C PRO A 81 -6.83 12.16 7.89
N SER A 82 -6.01 13.20 8.14
CA SER A 82 -6.41 14.59 7.88
C SER A 82 -6.50 14.93 6.39
N LYS A 83 -5.91 14.09 5.54
CA LYS A 83 -5.94 14.21 4.08
C LYS A 83 -7.01 13.34 3.43
N ILE A 84 -7.80 12.62 4.22
CA ILE A 84 -8.85 11.71 3.74
C ILE A 84 -10.21 12.36 4.04
N PRO A 85 -11.19 12.33 3.12
CA PRO A 85 -12.54 12.74 3.45
C PRO A 85 -13.07 11.94 4.64
N MET A 86 -13.65 12.62 5.64
CA MET A 86 -14.10 11.93 6.86
C MET A 86 -15.10 10.79 6.58
N SER A 87 -15.87 10.87 5.48
CA SER A 87 -16.78 9.81 5.04
C SER A 87 -16.07 8.54 4.59
N ASP A 88 -14.80 8.64 4.21
CA ASP A 88 -14.03 7.58 3.54
C ASP A 88 -13.00 6.93 4.48
N ILE A 89 -12.88 7.41 5.73
CA ILE A 89 -11.98 6.83 6.74
C ILE A 89 -12.44 5.43 7.16
N VAL A 90 -13.75 5.22 7.31
CA VAL A 90 -14.35 3.93 7.68
C VAL A 90 -15.09 3.39 6.47
N GLY A 91 -14.79 2.15 6.08
CA GLY A 91 -15.30 1.54 4.86
C GLY A 91 -14.24 0.73 4.15
N ALA A 92 -14.38 0.55 2.84
CA ALA A 92 -13.41 -0.15 2.03
C ALA A 92 -12.51 0.85 1.30
N THR A 93 -11.21 0.59 1.32
CA THR A 93 -10.19 1.31 0.54
C THR A 93 -9.33 0.32 -0.25
N ALA A 94 -8.34 0.81 -0.98
CA ALA A 94 -7.31 0.01 -1.62
C ALA A 94 -5.89 0.49 -1.26
N LEU A 95 -4.98 -0.46 -1.12
CA LEU A 95 -3.54 -0.23 -1.18
C LEU A 95 -3.02 -0.64 -2.55
N LEU A 96 -2.20 0.22 -3.17
CA LEU A 96 -1.60 -0.02 -4.48
C LEU A 96 -0.08 -0.08 -4.34
N LEU A 97 0.53 -1.20 -4.73
CA LEU A 97 1.98 -1.30 -4.91
C LEU A 97 2.30 -1.06 -6.38
N LYS A 98 3.00 0.04 -6.66
CA LYS A 98 3.42 0.43 -8.01
C LYS A 98 4.90 0.16 -8.18
N GLY A 99 5.28 -0.37 -9.33
CA GLY A 99 6.66 -0.54 -9.74
C GLY A 99 6.93 0.22 -11.04
N SER A 100 7.98 1.04 -11.04
CA SER A 100 8.37 1.89 -12.16
C SER A 100 9.83 1.66 -12.57
N TYR A 101 10.10 1.74 -13.87
CA TYR A 101 11.45 1.71 -14.45
C TYR A 101 11.55 2.85 -15.46
N ARG A 102 12.55 3.73 -15.32
CA ARG A 102 12.69 4.94 -16.15
C ARG A 102 11.39 5.76 -16.19
N GLU A 103 10.84 6.05 -15.01
CA GLU A 103 9.60 6.83 -14.83
C GLU A 103 8.36 6.22 -15.51
N THR A 104 8.44 4.96 -15.97
CA THR A 104 7.33 4.25 -16.60
C THR A 104 6.87 3.12 -15.69
N GLU A 105 5.61 3.19 -15.24
CA GLU A 105 4.97 2.14 -14.45
C GLU A 105 4.88 0.85 -15.28
N PHE A 106 5.44 -0.25 -14.77
CA PHE A 106 5.36 -1.57 -15.39
C PHE A 106 4.43 -2.51 -14.62
N ILE A 107 4.11 -2.20 -13.35
CA ILE A 107 3.19 -2.99 -12.54
C ILE A 107 2.45 -2.12 -11.53
N ASN A 108 1.21 -2.50 -11.27
CA ASN A 108 0.35 -1.88 -10.26
C ASN A 108 -0.55 -2.98 -9.65
N ILE A 109 -0.27 -3.37 -8.42
CA ILE A 109 -0.96 -4.43 -7.70
C ILE A 109 -1.81 -3.80 -6.60
N GLY A 110 -3.11 -4.08 -6.61
CA GLY A 110 -4.05 -3.55 -5.62
C GLY A 110 -4.57 -4.61 -4.65
N TRP A 111 -4.70 -4.25 -3.37
CA TRP A 111 -5.45 -5.02 -2.37
C TRP A 111 -6.59 -4.19 -1.82
N PHE A 112 -7.76 -4.80 -1.67
CA PHE A 112 -8.83 -4.20 -0.88
C PHE A 112 -8.47 -4.30 0.60
N VAL A 113 -8.68 -3.19 1.31
CA VAL A 113 -8.45 -3.09 2.75
C VAL A 113 -9.75 -2.63 3.39
N ALA A 114 -10.21 -3.35 4.40
CA ALA A 114 -11.34 -2.90 5.19
C ALA A 114 -10.83 -2.04 6.36
N CYS A 115 -11.35 -0.82 6.44
CA CYS A 115 -11.12 0.13 7.53
C CYS A 115 -12.35 0.08 8.45
N GLU A 116 -12.26 -0.68 9.55
CA GLU A 116 -13.40 -0.92 10.42
C GLU A 116 -13.08 -0.78 11.91
N TYR A 117 -14.13 -0.53 12.70
CA TYR A 117 -14.01 -0.57 14.15
C TYR A 117 -13.91 -2.02 14.64
N ILE A 118 -12.94 -2.26 15.52
CA ILE A 118 -12.81 -3.55 16.23
C ILE A 118 -13.79 -3.68 17.41
N ASP A 119 -14.26 -2.55 17.91
CA ASP A 119 -15.25 -2.48 19.00
C ASP A 119 -16.64 -2.79 18.44
N PRO A 120 -17.31 -3.87 18.90
CA PRO A 120 -18.62 -4.26 18.39
C PRO A 120 -19.68 -3.16 18.51
N GLU A 121 -19.65 -2.37 19.58
CA GLU A 121 -20.63 -1.29 19.78
C GLU A 121 -20.44 -0.19 18.73
N LEU A 122 -19.19 0.18 18.43
CA LEU A 122 -18.89 1.15 17.38
C LEU A 122 -19.13 0.59 15.97
N LYS A 123 -19.08 -0.73 15.79
CA LYS A 123 -19.39 -1.37 14.51
C LYS A 123 -20.90 -1.39 14.25
N GLU A 124 -21.72 -1.64 15.26
CA GLU A 124 -23.18 -1.62 15.16
C GLU A 124 -23.74 -0.19 15.09
N GLU A 125 -23.18 0.73 15.86
CA GLU A 125 -23.57 2.14 15.90
C GLU A 125 -22.35 3.05 15.69
N PRO A 126 -21.88 3.20 14.44
CA PRO A 126 -20.71 4.03 14.16
C PRO A 126 -20.98 5.50 14.47
N PRO A 127 -20.02 6.21 15.11
CA PRO A 127 -20.18 7.61 15.43
C PRO A 127 -20.23 8.46 14.15
N ALA A 128 -20.92 9.60 14.21
CA ALA A 128 -21.04 10.53 13.07
C ALA A 128 -19.70 11.12 12.61
N THR A 129 -18.70 11.17 13.50
CA THR A 129 -17.32 11.53 13.18
C THR A 129 -16.43 10.34 13.51
N PRO A 130 -15.62 9.85 12.56
CA PRO A 130 -14.76 8.71 12.81
C PRO A 130 -13.78 8.94 13.96
N ILE A 131 -13.63 7.93 14.82
CA ILE A 131 -12.61 7.90 15.88
C ILE A 131 -11.43 7.09 15.33
N VAL A 132 -10.51 7.76 14.64
CA VAL A 132 -9.44 7.12 13.86
C VAL A 132 -8.60 6.15 14.70
N GLU A 133 -8.36 6.48 15.98
CA GLU A 133 -7.56 5.66 16.89
C GLU A 133 -8.20 4.31 17.22
N LYS A 134 -9.49 4.12 16.88
CA LYS A 134 -10.23 2.87 17.06
C LYS A 134 -10.49 2.12 15.75
N VAL A 135 -10.03 2.66 14.63
CA VAL A 135 -10.14 2.02 13.31
C VAL A 135 -8.93 1.12 13.10
N CYS A 136 -9.19 -0.09 12.62
CA CYS A 136 -8.16 -1.04 12.19
C CYS A 136 -8.28 -1.31 10.68
N LEU A 137 -7.15 -1.67 10.10
CA LEU A 137 -7.01 -2.08 8.71
C LEU A 137 -6.85 -3.60 8.67
N THR A 138 -7.69 -4.25 7.87
CA THR A 138 -7.73 -5.72 7.72
C THR A 138 -7.75 -6.14 6.25
#